data_AF-A0A7V4IDT0-F1
#
_entry.id   AF-A0A7V4IDT0-F1
#
_cell.length_a   1.000
_cell.length_b   1.000
_cell.length_c   1.000
_cell.angle_alpha   90.00
_cell.angle_beta   90.00
_cell.angle_gamma   90.00
#
_symmetry.space_group_name_H-M   'P 1'
#
loop_
_entity.id
_entity.type
_entity.pdbx_description
1 polymer ?
#
loop_
_entity_poly.entity_id
_entity_poly.type
_entity_poly.pdbx_seq_one_letter_code
_entity_poly.pdbx_strand_id
1 'polypeptide(L)' 'MASAGFVQFAFTDYFENKGLAKRPYLTKAMCILVVQHPERKEIQADGARVRFWARVAELDGRPLRVVTLAD' A
#
# COMPACT_ATOMS: atom_id res chain seq x y z
N MET A 1 -27.29 7.97 4.58
CA MET A 1 -26.32 8.00 3.46
C MET A 1 -24.98 8.37 4.08
N ALA A 2 -24.11 7.39 4.34
CA ALA A 2 -22.82 7.65 4.97
C ALA A 2 -21.82 8.07 3.89
N SER A 3 -21.33 9.31 3.98
CA SER A 3 -20.27 9.84 3.13
C SER A 3 -19.03 8.95 3.25
N ALA A 4 -18.70 8.22 2.19
CA ALA A 4 -17.40 7.60 2.05
C ALA A 4 -16.38 8.73 1.93
N GLY A 5 -15.70 9.05 3.03
CA GLY A 5 -14.58 9.97 3.00
C GLY A 5 -13.56 9.45 2.00
N PHE A 6 -13.28 10.21 0.95
CA PHE A 6 -12.21 9.91 0.02
C PHE A 6 -10.89 9.98 0.78
N VAL A 7 -10.38 8.83 1.22
CA VAL A 7 -9.02 8.75 1.76
C VAL A 7 -8.08 8.97 0.59
N GLN A 8 -7.47 10.16 0.53
CA GLN A 8 -6.53 10.52 -0.51
C GLN A 8 -5.19 9.88 -0.18
N PHE A 9 -4.82 8.82 -0.92
CA PHE A 9 -3.51 8.19 -0.81
C PHE A 9 -2.53 8.90 -1.73
N ALA A 10 -1.50 9.52 -1.15
CA ALA A 10 -0.36 10.01 -1.92
C ALA A 10 0.61 8.86 -2.19
N PHE A 11 0.80 8.54 -3.47
CA PHE A 11 1.85 7.63 -3.91
C PHE A 11 3.09 8.47 -4.25
N THR A 12 4.27 7.95 -3.97
CA THR A 12 5.49 8.65 -4.39
C THR A 12 5.67 8.50 -5.90
N ASP A 13 6.20 9.52 -6.58
CA ASP A 13 6.58 9.45 -8.00
C ASP A 13 7.48 8.25 -8.32
N TYR A 14 8.29 7.83 -7.36
CA TYR A 14 9.10 6.62 -7.46
C TYR A 14 8.25 5.35 -7.59
N PHE A 15 7.16 5.25 -6.81
CA PHE A 15 6.26 4.10 -6.88
C PHE A 15 5.53 4.06 -8.23
N GLU A 16 5.04 5.20 -8.70
CA GLU A 16 4.31 5.30 -9.98
C GLU A 16 5.21 5.03 -11.19
N ASN A 17 6.41 5.60 -11.23
CA ASN A 17 7.29 5.50 -12.40
C ASN A 17 8.23 4.29 -12.37
N LYS A 18 8.69 3.85 -11.19
CA LYS A 18 9.68 2.75 -11.08
C LYS A 18 9.11 1.47 -10.47
N GLY A 19 8.15 1.58 -9.56
CA GLY A 19 7.51 0.44 -8.90
C GLY A 19 6.62 -0.35 -9.85
N LEU A 20 5.67 0.34 -10.51
CA LEU A 20 4.74 -0.26 -11.47
C LEU A 20 5.47 -0.78 -12.72
N ALA A 21 6.47 -0.05 -13.22
CA ALA A 21 7.22 -0.42 -14.42
C ALA A 21 7.97 -1.77 -14.31
N LYS A 22 8.45 -2.13 -13.12
CA LYS A 22 9.12 -3.42 -12.88
C LYS A 22 8.17 -4.55 -12.50
N ARG A 23 6.92 -4.23 -12.17
CA ARG A 23 5.92 -5.16 -11.65
C ARG A 23 4.57 -4.82 -12.28
N PRO A 24 4.36 -5.19 -13.56
CA PRO A 24 3.12 -4.85 -14.28
C PRO A 24 1.85 -5.45 -13.65
N TYR A 25 2.02 -6.44 -12.77
CA TYR A 25 0.96 -7.06 -11.98
C TYR A 25 0.54 -6.27 -10.73
N LEU A 26 1.27 -5.21 -10.36
CA LEU A 26 0.96 -4.38 -9.19
C LEU A 26 0.06 -3.23 -9.63
N THR A 27 -1.09 -3.05 -8.98
CA THR A 27 -1.97 -1.91 -9.26
C THR A 27 -2.03 -0.95 -8.06
N LYS A 28 -2.38 0.32 -8.30
CA LYS A 28 -2.61 1.29 -7.21
C LYS A 28 -3.70 0.80 -6.27
N ALA A 29 -4.76 0.18 -6.80
CA ALA A 29 -5.87 -0.36 -6.02
C ALA A 29 -5.40 -1.41 -4.99
N MET A 30 -4.48 -2.31 -5.38
CA MET A 30 -3.90 -3.29 -4.46
C MET A 30 -3.15 -2.60 -3.31
N CYS A 31 -2.37 -1.55 -3.61
CA CYS A 31 -1.67 -0.81 -2.56
C CYS A 31 -2.64 -0.06 -1.63
N ILE A 32 -3.71 0.52 -2.16
CA ILE A 32 -4.76 1.16 -1.37
C ILE A 32 -5.40 0.12 -0.43
N LEU A 33 -5.78 -1.04 -0.96
CA LEU A 33 -6.39 -2.13 -0.18
C LEU A 33 -5.49 -2.58 0.98
N VAL A 34 -4.19 -2.74 0.73
CA VAL A 34 -3.24 -3.14 1.77
C VAL A 34 -3.13 -2.11 2.90
N VAL A 35 -3.24 -0.81 2.58
CA VAL A 35 -3.19 0.25 3.60
C VAL A 35 -4.52 0.42 4.32
N GLN A 36 -5.67 0.23 3.65
CA GLN A 36 -7.00 0.30 4.26
C GLN A 36 -7.32 -0.92 5.13
N HIS A 37 -6.96 -2.11 4.67
CA HIS A 37 -7.22 -3.38 5.33
C HIS A 37 -5.92 -4.19 5.55
N PRO A 38 -4.96 -3.66 6.32
CA PRO A 38 -3.73 -4.37 6.62
C PRO A 38 -4.02 -5.56 7.54
N GLU A 39 -3.57 -6.74 7.15
CA GLU A 39 -3.52 -7.90 8.05
C GLU A 39 -2.43 -7.73 9.10
N ARG A 40 -1.34 -7.03 8.75
CA ARG A 40 -0.25 -6.72 9.67
C ARG A 40 0.24 -5.30 9.46
N LYS A 41 0.55 -4.61 10.56
CA LYS A 41 1.17 -3.28 10.58
C LYS A 41 2.39 -3.34 11.48
N GLU A 42 3.52 -2.84 10.99
CA GLU A 42 4.78 -2.74 11.74
C GLU A 42 5.31 -1.33 11.56
N ILE A 43 5.42 -0.60 12.66
CA ILE A 43 5.99 0.74 12.69
C ILE A 43 7.48 0.53 12.96
N GLN A 44 8.35 1.05 12.10
CA GLN A 44 9.80 0.98 12.35
C GLN A 44 10.20 1.88 13.53
N ALA A 45 11.29 1.53 14.20
CA ALA A 45 11.79 2.20 15.40
C ALA A 45 12.06 3.70 15.20
N ASP A 46 12.46 4.12 14.00
CA ASP A 46 12.61 5.54 13.64
C ASP A 46 11.29 6.33 13.58
N GLY A 47 10.12 5.68 13.73
CA GLY A 47 8.79 6.29 13.67
C GLY A 47 8.37 6.78 12.29
N ALA A 48 9.32 7.02 11.39
CA ALA A 48 9.11 7.63 10.07
C ALA A 48 8.62 6.67 8.99
N ARG A 49 8.58 5.36 9.26
CA ARG A 49 8.20 4.35 8.25
C ARG A 49 7.27 3.32 8.83
N VAL A 50 6.16 3.11 8.14
CA VAL A 50 5.18 2.09 8.50
C VAL A 50 5.10 1.07 7.39
N ARG A 51 5.18 -0.19 7.76
CA ARG A 51 5.02 -1.32 6.85
C ARG A 51 3.65 -1.92 7.07
N PHE A 52 2.91 -2.06 5.98
CA PHE A 52 1.61 -2.69 5.90
C PHE A 52 1.75 -3.97 5.09
N TRP A 53 1.14 -5.05 5.58
CA TRP A 53 1.02 -6.30 4.84
C TRP A 53 -0.43 -6.69 4.76
N ALA A 54 -0.84 -7.11 3.57
CA ALA A 54 -2.11 -7.80 3.38
C ALA A 54 -2.01 -8.66 2.11
N ARG A 55 -2.75 -9.75 2.12
CA ARG A 55 -2.92 -10.65 0.99
C ARG A 55 -3.93 -10.03 0.04
N VAL A 56 -3.60 -10.09 -1.24
CA VAL A 56 -4.45 -9.60 -2.32
C VAL A 56 -4.79 -10.77 -3.22
N ALA A 57 -6.06 -10.88 -3.60
CA ALA A 57 -6.54 -11.99 -4.42
C ALA A 57 -5.82 -12.03 -5.78
N GLU A 58 -5.49 -10.86 -6.34
CA GLU A 58 -4.73 -10.69 -7.59
C GLU A 58 -3.30 -11.27 -7.53
N LEU A 59 -2.74 -11.52 -6.34
CA LEU A 59 -1.45 -12.22 -6.19
C LEU A 59 -1.61 -13.66 -5.70
N ASP A 60 -2.75 -14.31 -5.95
CA ASP A 60 -3.00 -15.68 -5.54
C ASP A 60 -2.89 -15.85 -4.00
N GLY A 61 -3.38 -14.83 -3.27
CA GLY A 61 -3.30 -14.81 -1.80
C GLY A 61 -1.89 -14.57 -1.24
N ARG A 62 -0.92 -14.17 -2.07
CA ARG A 62 0.42 -13.79 -1.58
C ARG A 62 0.35 -12.47 -0.82
N PRO A 63 1.08 -12.35 0.31
CA PRO A 63 1.12 -11.11 1.08
C PRO A 63 1.87 -10.04 0.29
N LEU A 64 1.18 -8.95 -0.05
CA LEU A 64 1.78 -7.73 -0.57
C LEU A 64 2.25 -6.87 0.60
N ARG A 65 3.48 -6.35 0.51
CA ARG A 65 4.04 -5.42 1.48
C ARG A 65 4.09 -4.00 0.91
N VAL A 66 3.41 -3.08 1.56
CA VAL A 66 3.44 -1.64 1.26
C VAL A 66 4.19 -0.94 2.38
N VAL A 67 5.10 -0.03 2.03
CA VAL A 67 5.84 0.78 3.01
C VAL A 67 5.49 2.23 2.77
N THR A 68 4.96 2.90 3.79
CA THR A 68 4.75 4.34 3.76
C THR A 68 5.95 5.04 4.38
N LEU A 69 6.28 6.19 3.82
CA LEU A 69 7.21 7.17 4.40
C LEU A 69 6.34 8.24 5.06
N ALA A 70 6.65 8.61 6.30
CA ALA A 70 6.24 9.90 6.82
C ALA A 70 6.99 10.95 5.99
N ASP A 71 6.24 11.96 5.51
CA ASP A 71 6.79 13.13 4.82
C ASP A 71 7.89 13.79 5.67
#